data_AF-A0A2I1EJI4-F1
#
_entry.id   AF-A0A2I1EJI4-F1
#
_cell.length_a   1.000
_cell.length_b   1.000
_cell.length_c   1.000
_cell.angle_alpha   90.00
_cell.angle_beta   90.00
_cell.angle_gamma   90.00
#
_symmetry.space_group_name_H-M   'P 1'
#
loop_
_entity.id
_entity.type
_entity.pdbx_description
1 polymer ?
#
loop_
_entity_poly.entity_id
_entity_poly.type
_entity_poly.pdbx_seq_one_letter_code
_entity_poly.pdbx_strand_id
1 'polypeptide(L)'
;MFKLSKKFNNPSFSLINHIKRLTNNSQAKTYEPPRSIIIPKQFSTPLINNKNVMEIINYENRNKVPDDRFKLFAKHGKDRIKPGDVLLVESYTSMASIKNPSSSISKSGTSAFAGICISIRRRGVDTNFILRNIILKVGVEQKFFINSPLIKSIKILSRGEGYRRAKLYYLRDQPGKAFQISDLLKRERERKEINSKQNIINNNDNTPAS
;
A
#
# COMPACT_ATOMS: atom_id res chain seq x y z
N MET A 1 12.16 41.54 -100.47
CA MET A 1 13.62 41.42 -100.71
C MET A 1 14.33 42.55 -99.97
N PHE A 2 15.60 42.32 -99.60
CA PHE A 2 16.55 43.21 -98.92
C PHE A 2 16.74 43.06 -97.41
N LYS A 3 17.74 42.22 -97.08
CA LYS A 3 18.63 42.35 -95.93
C LYS A 3 19.25 43.75 -95.92
N LEU A 4 19.52 44.30 -94.73
CA LEU A 4 20.80 44.94 -94.48
C LEU A 4 21.18 44.77 -93.01
N SER A 5 22.38 44.27 -92.79
CA SER A 5 23.00 44.02 -91.50
C SER A 5 23.69 45.27 -90.97
N LYS A 6 23.72 45.45 -89.65
CA LYS A 6 24.80 46.15 -88.96
C LYS A 6 25.29 45.29 -87.79
N LYS A 7 26.56 44.90 -87.87
CA LYS A 7 27.36 44.35 -86.76
C LYS A 7 28.02 45.49 -85.97
N PHE A 8 28.69 45.09 -84.89
CA PHE A 8 29.64 45.79 -84.01
C PHE A 8 28.99 46.41 -82.77
N ASN A 9 29.46 46.22 -81.53
CA ASN A 9 30.62 45.52 -80.96
C ASN A 9 30.31 45.21 -79.48
N ASN A 10 30.61 44.00 -79.00
CA ASN A 10 30.45 43.63 -77.58
C ASN A 10 31.75 43.88 -76.81
N PRO A 11 31.78 44.76 -75.79
CA PRO A 11 32.89 44.75 -74.84
C PRO A 11 32.65 43.65 -73.80
N SER A 12 33.48 42.62 -73.85
CA SER A 12 33.69 41.64 -72.80
C SER A 12 34.39 42.31 -71.61
N PHE A 13 33.76 42.44 -70.45
CA PHE A 13 34.50 42.67 -69.20
C PHE A 13 33.83 42.00 -67.98
N SER A 14 34.56 40.98 -67.50
CA SER A 14 34.62 40.35 -66.18
C SER A 14 33.40 40.42 -65.24
N LEU A 15 32.79 39.24 -65.04
CA LEU A 15 32.29 38.85 -63.72
C LEU A 15 33.40 39.06 -62.68
N ILE A 16 32.98 39.43 -61.47
CA ILE A 16 33.75 39.55 -60.22
C ILE A 16 34.00 41.02 -59.83
N ASN A 17 33.41 41.37 -58.69
CA ASN A 17 33.53 42.62 -57.93
C ASN A 17 32.56 43.73 -58.35
N HIS A 18 31.35 43.74 -57.76
CA HIS A 18 31.01 44.73 -56.73
C HIS A 18 29.61 44.49 -56.16
N ILE A 19 29.43 43.36 -55.47
CA ILE A 19 28.34 43.22 -54.48
C ILE A 19 28.68 44.22 -53.36
N LYS A 20 28.01 45.39 -53.33
CA LYS A 20 27.76 46.23 -52.14
C LYS A 20 27.13 47.58 -52.53
N ARG A 21 25.80 47.67 -52.50
CA ARG A 21 25.11 48.79 -51.83
C ARG A 21 23.62 48.47 -51.58
N LEU A 22 23.38 47.93 -50.38
CA LEU A 22 22.27 48.26 -49.46
C LEU A 22 20.89 48.37 -50.13
N THR A 23 20.14 47.28 -50.27
CA THR A 23 19.12 46.91 -49.28
C THR A 23 18.77 48.06 -48.32
N ASN A 24 17.81 48.90 -48.71
CA ASN A 24 16.99 49.63 -47.75
C ASN A 24 16.15 48.61 -46.97
N ASN A 25 16.82 47.86 -46.09
CA ASN A 25 16.17 47.20 -44.96
C ASN A 25 15.81 48.33 -44.00
N SER A 26 14.68 48.99 -44.25
CA SER A 26 13.93 49.62 -43.18
C SER A 26 13.51 48.49 -42.23
N GLN A 27 14.42 48.08 -41.35
CA GLN A 27 14.09 47.18 -40.26
C GLN A 27 12.97 47.85 -39.49
N ALA A 28 11.80 47.24 -39.47
CA ALA A 28 10.73 47.66 -38.58
C ALA A 28 11.33 47.80 -37.18
N LYS A 29 11.04 48.90 -36.47
CA LYS A 29 11.47 49.06 -35.08
C LYS A 29 11.01 47.83 -34.31
N THR A 30 11.92 46.91 -34.04
CA THR A 30 11.65 45.75 -33.20
C THR A 30 11.47 46.29 -31.79
N TYR A 31 10.24 46.23 -31.28
CA TYR A 31 10.01 46.53 -29.88
C TYR A 31 10.48 45.33 -29.06
N GLU A 32 11.37 45.56 -28.11
CA GLU A 32 11.62 44.57 -27.08
C GLU A 32 10.47 44.62 -26.09
N PRO A 33 9.78 43.48 -25.83
CA PRO A 33 8.75 43.45 -24.81
C PRO A 33 9.39 43.78 -23.45
N PRO A 34 8.69 44.52 -22.58
CA PRO A 34 9.24 44.87 -21.28
C PRO A 34 9.58 43.60 -20.49
N ARG A 35 10.74 43.60 -19.81
CA ARG A 35 11.11 42.47 -18.94
C ARG A 35 10.04 42.24 -17.88
N SER A 36 9.63 41.00 -17.69
CA SER A 36 8.70 40.63 -16.61
C SER A 36 9.31 41.01 -15.26
N ILE A 37 8.66 41.92 -14.55
CA ILE A 37 9.07 42.28 -13.19
C ILE A 37 8.59 41.16 -12.27
N ILE A 38 9.51 40.45 -11.63
CA ILE A 38 9.18 39.47 -10.58
C ILE A 38 8.85 40.29 -9.33
N ILE A 39 7.56 40.50 -9.09
CA ILE A 39 7.10 41.10 -7.83
C ILE A 39 7.40 40.07 -6.73
N PRO A 40 8.24 40.36 -5.72
CA PRO A 40 8.40 39.46 -4.60
C PRO A 40 7.02 39.31 -3.95
N LYS A 41 6.57 38.08 -3.79
CA LYS A 41 5.33 37.79 -3.04
C LYS A 41 5.45 38.51 -1.70
N GLN A 42 4.63 39.54 -1.46
CA GLN A 42 4.76 40.36 -0.25
C GLN A 42 4.55 39.55 1.04
N PHE A 43 4.01 38.33 0.90
CA PHE A 43 3.90 37.35 1.97
C PHE A 43 4.32 35.98 1.44
N SER A 44 5.21 35.29 2.17
CA SER A 44 5.32 33.84 2.03
C SER A 44 4.01 33.24 2.54
N THR A 45 3.31 32.46 1.73
CA THR A 45 2.24 31.63 2.27
C THR A 45 2.91 30.69 3.26
N PRO A 46 2.57 30.72 4.57
CA PRO A 46 3.15 29.76 5.49
C PRO A 46 2.84 28.37 4.94
N LEU A 47 3.82 27.47 4.89
CA LEU A 47 3.59 26.06 4.65
C LEU A 47 2.83 25.54 5.87
N ILE A 48 1.52 25.78 5.91
CA ILE A 48 0.72 25.30 7.01
C ILE A 48 0.70 23.78 6.84
N ASN A 49 1.40 23.07 7.72
CA ASN A 49 1.30 21.63 7.91
C ASN A 49 -0.08 21.32 8.51
N ASN A 50 -1.13 21.66 7.76
CA ASN A 50 -2.52 21.38 8.06
C ASN A 50 -2.77 19.89 7.81
N LYS A 51 -2.11 19.02 8.58
CA LYS A 51 -2.57 17.63 8.62
C LYS A 51 -4.02 17.68 9.06
N ASN A 52 -4.87 17.08 8.25
CA ASN A 52 -6.29 17.00 8.53
C ASN A 52 -6.44 16.38 9.94
N VAL A 53 -7.30 16.94 10.78
CA VAL A 53 -7.55 16.44 12.14
C VAL A 53 -7.83 14.92 12.12
N MET A 54 -8.54 14.43 11.10
CA MET A 54 -8.81 13.01 10.91
C MET A 54 -7.56 12.18 10.64
N GLU A 55 -6.55 12.73 9.97
CA GLU A 55 -5.28 12.05 9.73
C GLU A 55 -4.49 11.88 11.03
N ILE A 56 -4.51 12.91 11.89
CA ILE A 56 -3.90 12.89 13.23
C ILE A 56 -4.57 11.81 14.08
N ILE A 57 -5.90 11.80 14.14
CA ILE A 57 -6.67 10.80 14.90
C ILE A 57 -6.38 9.37 14.40
N ASN A 58 -6.33 9.17 13.07
CA ASN A 58 -5.98 7.87 12.50
C ASN A 58 -4.54 7.45 12.81
N TYR A 59 -3.61 8.40 12.89
CA TYR A 59 -2.23 8.13 13.28
C TYR A 59 -2.14 7.73 14.77
N GLU A 60 -2.74 8.51 15.66
CA GLU A 60 -2.77 8.23 17.09
C GLU A 60 -3.40 6.86 17.39
N ASN A 61 -4.54 6.55 16.77
CA ASN A 61 -5.19 5.26 16.97
C ASN A 61 -4.34 4.08 16.51
N ARG A 62 -3.56 4.24 15.43
CA ARG A 62 -2.62 3.21 14.99
C ARG A 62 -1.51 2.97 16.00
N ASN A 63 -0.98 4.05 16.58
CA ASN A 63 0.12 3.98 17.55
C ASN A 63 -0.31 3.46 18.93
N LYS A 64 -1.61 3.59 19.27
CA LYS A 64 -2.15 3.04 20.53
C LYS A 64 -2.15 1.51 20.57
N VAL A 65 -2.13 0.85 19.42
CA VAL A 65 -2.11 -0.61 19.35
C VAL A 65 -0.65 -1.07 19.41
N PRO A 66 -0.26 -1.94 20.37
CA PRO A 66 1.13 -2.38 20.54
C PRO A 66 1.64 -3.32 19.42
N ASP A 67 0.77 -3.69 18.48
CA ASP A 67 1.04 -4.69 17.45
C ASP A 67 1.26 -4.10 16.06
N ASP A 68 2.12 -4.74 15.27
CA ASP A 68 2.39 -4.43 13.85
C ASP A 68 1.27 -4.84 12.87
N ARG A 69 0.06 -5.13 13.38
CA ARG A 69 -1.06 -5.62 12.55
C ARG A 69 -1.47 -4.62 11.46
N PHE A 70 -1.29 -3.31 11.65
CA PHE A 70 -1.56 -2.32 10.61
C PHE A 70 -0.66 -2.45 9.38
N LYS A 71 0.59 -2.92 9.56
CA LYS A 71 1.52 -3.19 8.47
C LYS A 71 1.04 -4.36 7.62
N LEU A 72 0.51 -5.41 8.25
CA LEU A 72 -0.09 -6.58 7.57
C LEU A 72 -1.28 -6.18 6.70
N PHE A 73 -2.08 -5.23 7.16
CA PHE A 73 -3.21 -4.71 6.39
C PHE A 73 -2.87 -3.38 5.71
N ALA A 74 -1.63 -3.09 5.36
CA ALA A 74 -1.30 -1.96 4.51
C ALA A 74 -1.76 -2.21 3.05
N LYS A 75 -1.98 -1.15 2.28
CA LYS A 75 -2.39 -1.27 0.86
C LYS A 75 -1.23 -1.82 0.01
N HIS A 76 -0.02 -1.41 0.36
CA HIS A 76 1.23 -1.80 -0.25
C HIS A 76 2.11 -2.46 0.81
N GLY A 77 2.90 -3.46 0.39
CA GLY A 77 3.70 -4.28 1.30
C GLY A 77 3.86 -5.68 0.74
N LYS A 78 5.06 -6.24 0.86
CA LYS A 78 5.38 -7.60 0.41
C LYS A 78 4.58 -8.62 1.22
N ASP A 79 4.62 -8.47 2.54
CA ASP A 79 3.99 -9.41 3.47
C ASP A 79 2.53 -9.08 3.82
N ARG A 80 1.91 -8.14 3.09
CA ARG A 80 0.53 -7.73 3.36
C ARG A 80 -0.42 -8.92 3.19
N ILE A 81 -1.48 -8.93 3.99
CA ILE A 81 -2.58 -9.88 3.87
C ILE A 81 -3.41 -9.54 2.64
N LYS A 82 -3.73 -10.57 1.86
CA LYS A 82 -4.60 -10.49 0.69
C LYS A 82 -5.87 -11.31 0.91
N PRO A 83 -6.99 -10.97 0.23
CA PRO A 83 -8.12 -11.88 0.11
C PRO A 83 -7.63 -13.22 -0.45
N GLY A 84 -8.02 -14.32 0.20
CA GLY A 84 -7.56 -15.67 -0.10
C GLY A 84 -6.58 -16.25 0.93
N ASP A 85 -5.89 -15.40 1.69
CA ASP A 85 -5.02 -15.85 2.77
C ASP A 85 -5.84 -16.50 3.91
N VAL A 86 -5.30 -17.56 4.53
CA VAL A 86 -5.90 -18.20 5.70
C VAL A 86 -5.28 -17.60 6.95
N LEU A 87 -6.12 -17.02 7.80
CA LEU A 87 -5.71 -16.33 9.01
C LEU A 87 -6.18 -17.07 10.25
N LEU A 88 -5.39 -16.99 11.31
CA LEU A 88 -5.75 -17.32 12.68
C LEU A 88 -5.83 -16.01 13.47
N VAL A 89 -7.01 -15.70 13.99
CA VAL A 89 -7.24 -14.54 14.84
C VAL A 89 -7.49 -15.03 16.25
N GLU A 90 -6.64 -14.61 17.17
CA GLU A 90 -6.86 -14.80 18.60
C GLU A 90 -7.49 -13.52 19.16
N SER A 91 -8.56 -13.65 19.94
CA SER A 91 -9.33 -12.54 20.50
C SER A 91 -9.68 -12.80 21.95
N TYR A 92 -9.77 -11.76 22.76
CA TYR A 92 -10.27 -11.82 24.13
C TYR A 92 -11.79 -11.89 24.13
N THR A 93 -12.35 -12.76 24.97
CA THR A 93 -13.81 -12.90 25.09
C THR A 93 -14.43 -11.74 25.86
N SER A 94 -13.69 -11.11 26.78
CA SER A 94 -14.15 -9.99 27.60
C SER A 94 -13.05 -8.97 27.85
N MET A 95 -13.43 -7.74 28.20
CA MET A 95 -12.49 -6.69 28.60
C MET A 95 -11.74 -7.04 29.89
N ALA A 96 -12.36 -7.80 30.80
CA ALA A 96 -11.71 -8.27 32.02
C ALA A 96 -10.51 -9.20 31.71
N SER A 97 -10.63 -10.02 30.66
CA SER A 97 -9.56 -10.90 30.18
C SER A 97 -8.36 -10.14 29.60
N ILE A 98 -8.55 -8.89 29.14
CA ILE A 98 -7.45 -8.02 28.70
C ILE A 98 -6.64 -7.52 29.89
N LYS A 99 -7.34 -7.05 30.94
CA LYS A 99 -6.69 -6.43 32.11
C LYS A 99 -5.95 -7.45 32.98
N ASN A 100 -6.52 -8.66 33.13
CA ASN A 100 -5.98 -9.73 33.94
C ASN A 100 -5.82 -11.03 33.12
N PRO A 101 -4.79 -11.15 32.27
CA PRO A 101 -4.61 -12.32 31.40
C PRO A 101 -4.32 -13.62 32.17
N SER A 102 -3.95 -13.54 33.45
CA SER A 102 -3.66 -14.68 34.34
C SER A 102 -4.84 -15.12 35.21
N SER A 103 -5.96 -14.38 35.23
CA SER A 103 -7.11 -14.70 36.12
C SER A 103 -8.02 -15.78 35.53
N SER A 104 -8.25 -16.84 36.29
CA SER A 104 -8.88 -18.13 35.92
C SER A 104 -10.42 -18.10 35.81
N ILE A 105 -11.03 -16.95 35.52
CA ILE A 105 -12.50 -16.79 35.51
C ILE A 105 -13.17 -17.51 34.32
N SER A 106 -12.40 -17.88 33.29
CA SER A 106 -12.78 -18.87 32.28
C SER A 106 -11.52 -19.64 31.85
N LYS A 107 -11.61 -20.96 31.63
CA LYS A 107 -10.44 -21.81 31.29
C LYS A 107 -9.71 -21.40 30.00
N SER A 108 -10.28 -20.48 29.22
CA SER A 108 -9.59 -19.82 28.12
C SER A 108 -10.20 -18.43 27.92
N GLY A 109 -9.62 -17.39 28.54
CA GLY A 109 -10.02 -15.99 28.33
C GLY A 109 -9.80 -15.47 26.90
N THR A 110 -9.45 -16.36 25.97
CA THR A 110 -9.17 -16.07 24.57
C THR A 110 -9.90 -17.06 23.67
N SER A 111 -10.64 -16.55 22.70
CA SER A 111 -11.24 -17.30 21.61
C SER A 111 -10.37 -17.19 20.35
N ALA A 112 -10.22 -18.29 19.61
CA ALA A 112 -9.47 -18.32 18.37
C ALA A 112 -10.37 -18.71 17.20
N PHE A 113 -10.31 -17.92 16.13
CA PHE A 113 -11.04 -18.19 14.89
C PHE A 113 -10.05 -18.31 13.74
N ALA A 114 -10.10 -19.44 13.02
CA ALA A 114 -9.34 -19.63 11.79
C ALA A 114 -10.28 -19.66 10.60
N GLY A 115 -9.89 -19.00 9.52
CA GLY A 115 -10.68 -18.95 8.30
C GLY A 115 -9.97 -18.29 7.15
N ILE A 116 -10.52 -18.46 5.95
CA ILE A 116 -10.05 -17.76 4.76
C ILE A 116 -10.53 -16.31 4.80
N CYS A 117 -9.64 -15.37 4.52
CA CYS A 117 -9.97 -13.97 4.35
C CYS A 117 -10.70 -13.76 3.02
N ILE A 118 -12.01 -13.51 3.07
CA ILE A 118 -12.81 -13.31 1.85
C ILE A 118 -12.88 -11.84 1.43
N SER A 119 -12.69 -10.91 2.36
CA SER A 119 -12.73 -9.48 2.03
C SER A 119 -11.99 -8.65 3.06
N ILE A 120 -11.40 -7.55 2.59
CA ILE A 120 -10.72 -6.54 3.41
C ILE A 120 -11.30 -5.18 3.04
N ARG A 121 -11.93 -4.50 4.01
CA ARG A 121 -12.44 -3.13 3.89
C ARG A 121 -11.49 -2.17 4.58
N ARG A 122 -11.02 -1.15 3.86
CA ARG A 122 -10.03 -0.17 4.32
C ARG A 122 -10.67 1.19 4.48
N ARG A 123 -10.92 1.63 5.73
CA ARG A 123 -11.63 2.86 6.08
C ARG A 123 -11.09 3.44 7.40
N GLY A 124 -9.80 3.80 7.45
CA GLY A 124 -9.18 4.37 8.65
C GLY A 124 -9.32 3.44 9.86
N VAL A 125 -9.84 3.97 10.97
CA VAL A 125 -10.17 3.21 12.20
C VAL A 125 -11.14 2.05 11.97
N ASP A 126 -12.08 2.16 11.03
CA ASP A 126 -13.08 1.13 10.72
C ASP A 126 -12.58 0.05 9.76
N THR A 127 -11.27 -0.01 9.53
CA THR A 127 -10.69 -1.05 8.69
C THR A 127 -10.97 -2.42 9.30
N ASN A 128 -11.63 -3.26 8.52
CA ASN A 128 -12.07 -4.58 8.93
C ASN A 128 -11.86 -5.61 7.83
N PHE A 129 -11.89 -6.88 8.22
CA PHE A 129 -11.80 -8.01 7.32
C PHE A 129 -12.79 -9.09 7.74
N ILE A 130 -13.18 -9.94 6.79
CA ILE A 130 -14.13 -11.02 7.02
C ILE A 130 -13.41 -12.34 6.79
N LEU A 131 -13.48 -13.21 7.79
CA LEU A 131 -13.01 -14.59 7.72
C LEU A 131 -14.19 -15.52 7.51
N ARG A 132 -14.01 -16.54 6.68
CA ARG A 132 -14.99 -17.60 6.43
C ARG A 132 -14.38 -18.96 6.78
N ASN A 133 -15.17 -19.81 7.42
CA ASN A 133 -14.84 -21.20 7.69
C ASN A 133 -16.11 -22.06 7.59
N ILE A 134 -15.97 -23.34 7.27
CA ILE A 134 -17.05 -24.31 7.38
C ILE A 134 -16.73 -25.19 8.59
N ILE A 135 -17.49 -25.01 9.66
CA ILE A 135 -17.31 -25.72 10.93
C ILE A 135 -18.50 -26.64 11.08
N LEU A 136 -18.26 -27.95 11.28
CA LEU A 136 -19.33 -28.94 11.48
C LEU A 136 -20.41 -28.87 10.37
N LYS A 137 -19.98 -28.72 9.10
CA LYS A 137 -20.84 -28.56 7.91
C LYS A 137 -21.68 -27.27 7.87
N VAL A 138 -21.47 -26.33 8.79
CA VAL A 138 -22.12 -25.02 8.80
C VAL A 138 -21.13 -23.93 8.39
N GLY A 139 -21.52 -23.08 7.44
CA GLY A 139 -20.71 -21.93 7.02
C GLY A 139 -20.76 -20.81 8.05
N VAL A 140 -19.63 -20.51 8.69
CA VAL A 140 -19.48 -19.44 9.68
C VAL A 140 -18.64 -18.32 9.09
N GLU A 141 -19.11 -17.08 9.20
CA GLU A 141 -18.37 -15.89 8.84
C GLU A 141 -18.20 -14.98 10.05
N GLN A 142 -16.98 -14.49 10.30
CA GLN A 142 -16.70 -13.56 11.38
C GLN A 142 -15.97 -12.32 10.85
N LYS A 143 -16.49 -11.16 11.22
CA LYS A 143 -15.91 -9.86 10.87
C LYS A 143 -15.05 -9.36 12.03
N PHE A 144 -13.82 -8.96 11.72
CA PHE A 144 -12.86 -8.44 12.69
C PHE A 144 -12.44 -7.02 12.31
N PHE A 145 -12.41 -6.13 13.29
CA PHE A 145 -11.90 -4.76 13.15
C PHE A 145 -10.45 -4.70 13.63
N ILE A 146 -9.55 -4.20 12.79
CA ILE A 146 -8.10 -4.23 13.06
C ILE A 146 -7.75 -3.42 14.31
N ASN A 147 -8.42 -2.28 14.49
CA ASN A 147 -8.20 -1.37 15.62
C ASN A 147 -8.88 -1.86 16.92
N SER A 148 -9.49 -3.05 16.94
CA SER A 148 -10.15 -3.55 18.14
C SER A 148 -9.12 -4.00 19.19
N PRO A 149 -9.22 -3.54 20.45
CA PRO A 149 -8.37 -4.01 21.54
C PRO A 149 -8.66 -5.46 21.93
N LEU A 150 -9.83 -5.99 21.53
CA LEU A 150 -10.19 -7.38 21.76
C LEU A 150 -9.37 -8.34 20.91
N ILE A 151 -8.78 -7.90 19.80
CA ILE A 151 -7.89 -8.77 19.03
C ILE A 151 -6.56 -8.85 19.77
N LYS A 152 -6.15 -10.07 20.11
CA LYS A 152 -4.86 -10.38 20.73
C LYS A 152 -3.76 -10.53 19.69
N SER A 153 -3.99 -11.35 18.66
CA SER A 153 -2.99 -11.60 17.62
C SER A 153 -3.65 -11.98 16.29
N ILE A 154 -2.97 -11.68 15.19
CA ILE A 154 -3.37 -12.09 13.83
C ILE A 154 -2.18 -12.78 13.19
N LYS A 155 -2.32 -14.07 12.91
CA LYS A 155 -1.28 -14.89 12.27
C LYS A 155 -1.76 -15.40 10.91
N ILE A 156 -0.85 -15.42 9.95
CA ILE A 156 -1.08 -16.00 8.63
C ILE A 156 -0.70 -17.49 8.72
N LEU A 157 -1.67 -18.38 8.53
CA LEU A 157 -1.44 -19.83 8.51
C LEU A 157 -0.99 -20.31 7.13
N SER A 158 -1.63 -19.79 6.09
CA SER A 158 -1.35 -20.13 4.69
C SER A 158 -1.61 -18.93 3.80
N ARG A 159 -0.80 -18.77 2.76
CA ARG A 159 -1.04 -17.78 1.71
C ARG A 159 -2.01 -18.34 0.68
N GLY A 160 -2.94 -17.53 0.24
CA GLY A 160 -3.89 -17.89 -0.80
C GLY A 160 -3.33 -17.61 -2.17
N GLU A 161 -2.99 -18.66 -2.92
CA GLU A 161 -2.59 -18.53 -4.33
C GLU A 161 -3.81 -18.69 -5.26
N GLY A 162 -3.75 -18.09 -6.45
CA GLY A 162 -4.81 -18.22 -7.47
C GLY A 162 -6.03 -17.31 -7.29
N TYR A 163 -6.16 -16.57 -6.18
CA TYR A 163 -7.25 -15.61 -5.98
C TYR A 163 -6.93 -14.26 -6.64
N ARG A 164 -7.70 -13.90 -7.67
CA ARG A 164 -7.52 -12.66 -8.43
C ARG A 164 -8.53 -11.55 -8.08
N ARG A 165 -9.62 -11.89 -7.38
CA ARG A 165 -10.68 -10.94 -7.02
C ARG A 165 -10.37 -10.27 -5.68
N ALA A 166 -10.71 -8.98 -5.57
CA ALA A 166 -10.55 -8.22 -4.32
C ALA A 166 -11.52 -8.67 -3.21
N LYS A 167 -12.62 -9.34 -3.57
CA LYS A 167 -13.58 -9.94 -2.64
C LYS A 167 -14.01 -11.31 -3.16
N LEU A 168 -13.99 -12.30 -2.27
CA LEU A 168 -14.21 -13.71 -2.58
C LEU A 168 -15.57 -14.20 -2.09
N TYR A 169 -16.62 -13.38 -2.23
CA TYR A 169 -17.97 -13.74 -1.78
C TYR A 169 -18.54 -14.97 -2.49
N TYR A 170 -18.06 -15.28 -3.70
CA TYR A 170 -18.42 -16.50 -4.43
C TYR A 170 -17.99 -17.80 -3.71
N LEU A 171 -17.09 -17.74 -2.72
CA LEU A 171 -16.76 -18.88 -1.86
C LEU A 171 -17.90 -19.28 -0.91
N ARG A 172 -19.00 -18.52 -0.89
CA ARG A 172 -20.24 -18.91 -0.21
C ARG A 172 -20.92 -20.07 -0.93
N ASP A 173 -20.97 -19.98 -2.25
CA ASP A 173 -21.65 -20.95 -3.13
C ASP A 173 -20.71 -22.09 -3.56
N GLN A 174 -19.41 -21.95 -3.33
CA GLN A 174 -18.38 -22.93 -3.69
C GLN A 174 -17.70 -23.54 -2.45
N PRO A 175 -18.42 -24.32 -1.61
CA PRO A 175 -17.85 -24.95 -0.42
C PRO A 175 -16.81 -26.01 -0.75
N GLY A 176 -16.80 -26.57 -1.98
CA GLY A 176 -15.81 -27.57 -2.39
C GLY A 176 -14.37 -27.06 -2.48
N LYS A 177 -14.16 -25.73 -2.54
CA LYS A 177 -12.84 -25.10 -2.38
C LYS A 177 -12.52 -24.77 -0.91
N ALA A 178 -13.31 -25.31 0.03
CA ALA A 178 -13.06 -25.12 1.45
C ALA A 178 -11.65 -25.61 1.77
N PHE A 179 -10.88 -24.71 2.37
CA PHE A 179 -9.55 -25.02 2.85
C PHE A 179 -9.66 -26.06 3.96
N GLN A 180 -8.76 -27.04 3.95
CA GLN A 180 -8.52 -27.94 5.08
C GLN A 180 -7.89 -27.14 6.22
N ILE A 181 -8.70 -26.33 6.90
CA ILE A 181 -8.28 -25.43 7.98
C ILE A 181 -7.89 -26.23 9.23
N SER A 182 -8.49 -27.40 9.43
CA SER A 182 -8.15 -28.35 10.51
C SER A 182 -6.66 -28.70 10.51
N ASP A 183 -6.11 -28.98 9.33
CA ASP A 183 -4.74 -29.49 9.18
C ASP A 183 -3.72 -28.37 9.34
N LEU A 184 -4.08 -27.17 8.89
CA LEU A 184 -3.31 -25.94 9.14
C LEU A 184 -3.26 -25.62 10.64
N LEU A 185 -4.39 -25.75 11.34
CA LEU A 185 -4.45 -25.54 12.79
C LEU A 185 -3.62 -26.58 13.55
N LYS A 186 -3.68 -27.85 13.14
CA LYS A 186 -2.88 -28.92 13.74
C LYS A 186 -1.38 -28.62 13.63
N ARG A 187 -0.90 -28.33 12.41
CA ARG A 187 0.50 -27.94 12.15
C ARG A 187 0.94 -26.71 12.95
N GLU A 188 0.06 -25.73 13.09
CA GLU A 188 0.35 -24.53 13.85
C GLU A 188 0.50 -24.82 15.35
N ARG A 189 -0.32 -25.71 15.92
CA ARG A 189 -0.19 -26.14 17.32
C ARG A 189 1.12 -26.89 17.56
N GLU A 190 1.45 -27.83 16.69
CA GLU A 190 2.72 -28.58 16.74
C GLU A 190 3.93 -27.64 16.67
N ARG A 191 3.92 -26.64 15.78
CA ARG A 191 4.96 -25.61 15.70
C ARG A 191 5.09 -24.81 17.00
N LYS A 192 3.97 -24.42 17.62
CA LYS A 192 3.98 -23.71 18.89
C LYS A 192 4.59 -24.57 20.01
N GLU A 193 4.25 -25.86 20.06
CA GLU A 193 4.82 -26.80 21.03
C GLU A 193 6.34 -26.98 20.85
N ILE A 194 6.82 -27.14 19.60
CA ILE A 194 8.25 -27.25 19.30
C ILE A 194 9.00 -25.99 19.74
N ASN A 195 8.49 -24.81 19.37
CA ASN A 195 9.11 -23.55 19.75
C ASN A 195 9.13 -23.35 21.28
N SER A 196 8.08 -23.79 21.99
CA SER A 196 8.05 -23.71 23.45
C SER A 196 9.11 -24.59 24.11
N LYS A 197 9.34 -25.80 23.58
CA LYS A 197 10.39 -26.71 24.05
C LYS A 197 11.79 -26.15 23.77
N GLN A 198 12.03 -25.61 22.58
CA GLN A 198 13.31 -24.99 22.23
C GLN A 198 13.65 -23.80 23.13
N ASN A 199 12.66 -22.95 23.42
CA ASN A 199 12.88 -21.81 24.33
C ASN A 199 13.23 -22.26 25.75
N ILE A 200 12.62 -23.33 26.25
CA ILE A 200 12.94 -23.89 27.57
C ILE A 200 14.39 -24.41 27.60
N ILE A 201 14.80 -25.14 26.55
CA ILE A 201 16.17 -25.66 26.44
C ILE A 201 17.18 -24.50 26.44
N ASN A 202 17.00 -23.53 25.56
CA ASN A 202 17.90 -22.38 25.45
C ASN A 202 18.00 -21.56 26.76
N ASN A 203 16.93 -21.49 27.55
CA ASN A 203 16.97 -20.76 28.82
C ASN A 203 17.73 -21.51 29.91
N ASN A 204 17.70 -22.86 29.90
CA ASN A 204 18.42 -23.67 30.88
C ASN A 204 19.93 -23.67 30.63
N ASP A 205 20.36 -23.64 29.37
CA ASP A 205 21.78 -23.60 28.98
C ASP A 205 22.48 -22.27 29.34
N ASN A 206 21.72 -21.22 29.63
CA ASN A 206 22.22 -19.89 30.00
C ASN A 206 22.31 -19.63 31.52
N THR A 207 22.10 -20.65 32.36
CA THR A 207 22.33 -20.57 33.81
C THR A 207 23.78 -20.95 34.09
N PRO A 208 24.70 -20.02 34.43
CA PRO A 208 26.07 -20.38 34.74
C PRO A 208 26.06 -21.30 35.97
N ALA A 209 26.70 -22.46 35.88
CA ALA A 209 26.99 -23.27 37.06
C ALA A 209 27.81 -22.41 38.04
N SER A 210 27.26 -22.20 39.23
CA SER A 210 27.88 -21.46 40.33
C SER A 210 29.15 -22.15 40.82
#